data_AF-K3UP80-F1
#
_entry.id   AF-K3UP80-F1
#
_cell.length_a   1.000
_cell.length_b   1.000
_cell.length_c   1.000
_cell.angle_alpha   90.00
_cell.angle_beta   90.00
_cell.angle_gamma   90.00
#
_symmetry.space_group_name_H-M   'P 1'
#
loop_
_entity.id
_entity.type
_entity.pdbx_description
1 polymer ?
#
loop_
_entity_poly.entity_id
_entity_poly.type
_entity_poly.pdbx_seq_one_letter_code
_entity_poly.pdbx_strand_id
1 'polypeptide(L)'
;MSEQAYACNSCKAAISAVRARVHCQVCRDYDSCADCHVMEVFGGDHRADHDYEVFINIQRILTKENGCTQIRIQTPAATAVSPEVYWGTLIMPGKSPSATFAGLIRAIFAHFDNAKAGLLQPREFCAFLSAVGWSLQECPPIQVLLGDCPALPTALHECDAWLANWYRLFPLDHRMGTREFSLSPPMQPHEGRTRMRDQLMHAIVHPPAPVVPGGMPLLTQQGLEQYIMSLALRAPEDLFVRLNRLMGALSIRLMDPKTGRPFEVRIPRPCFPPGPDPEEEQKRMIAETQGRMWQAEVHARQVEQAQRQLEAHHLINKTHRKSSAICSED
;
A
#
# COMPACT_ATOMS: atom_id res chain seq x y z
N MET A 1 -17.51 2.23 -30.11
CA MET A 1 -18.84 2.04 -29.49
C MET A 1 -19.13 3.28 -28.69
N SER A 2 -20.16 4.06 -29.04
CA SER A 2 -20.54 5.24 -28.27
C SER A 2 -21.18 4.80 -26.97
N GLU A 3 -20.58 5.20 -25.84
CA GLU A 3 -21.08 4.90 -24.50
C GLU A 3 -22.45 5.58 -24.34
N GLN A 4 -23.51 4.80 -24.12
CA GLN A 4 -24.86 5.33 -24.02
C GLN A 4 -24.99 6.05 -22.68
N ALA A 5 -24.95 7.39 -22.71
CA ALA A 5 -25.08 8.21 -21.52
C ALA A 5 -26.55 8.25 -21.07
N TYR A 6 -26.84 7.74 -19.88
CA TYR A 6 -28.14 7.89 -19.23
C TYR A 6 -28.27 9.29 -18.64
N ALA A 7 -29.49 9.80 -18.47
CA ALA A 7 -29.76 11.08 -17.82
C ALA A 7 -30.69 10.89 -16.63
N CYS A 8 -30.42 11.57 -15.52
CA CYS A 8 -31.29 11.51 -14.35
C CYS A 8 -32.62 12.20 -14.65
N ASN A 9 -33.74 11.50 -14.49
CA ASN A 9 -35.07 12.06 -14.72
C ASN A 9 -35.43 13.19 -13.76
N SER A 10 -34.81 13.25 -12.57
CA SER A 10 -34.99 14.31 -11.57
C SER A 10 -34.18 15.58 -11.89
N CYS A 11 -32.84 15.51 -11.85
CA CYS A 11 -31.97 16.69 -12.00
C CYS A 11 -31.51 16.95 -13.44
N LYS A 12 -31.87 16.08 -14.39
CA LYS A 12 -31.48 16.12 -15.80
C LYS A 12 -29.97 15.98 -16.08
N ALA A 13 -29.15 15.80 -15.06
CA ALA A 13 -27.71 15.57 -15.22
C ALA A 13 -27.42 14.21 -15.87
N ALA A 14 -26.36 14.15 -16.69
CA ALA A 14 -25.87 12.88 -17.24
C ALA A 14 -25.30 11.98 -16.12
N ILE A 15 -25.66 10.70 -16.17
CA ILE A 15 -25.17 9.66 -15.26
C ILE A 15 -24.06 8.89 -16.00
N SER A 16 -22.81 9.21 -15.67
CA SER A 16 -21.64 8.50 -16.22
C SER A 16 -21.63 7.02 -15.80
N ALA A 17 -21.03 6.13 -16.59
CA ALA A 17 -20.92 4.70 -16.27
C ALA A 17 -20.30 4.42 -14.88
N VAL A 18 -19.41 5.29 -14.40
CA VAL A 18 -18.76 5.17 -13.08
C VAL A 18 -19.62 5.61 -11.90
N ARG A 19 -20.76 6.25 -12.15
CA ARG A 19 -21.69 6.70 -11.11
C ARG A 19 -22.84 5.72 -10.97
N ALA A 20 -23.33 5.54 -9.74
CA ALA A 20 -24.49 4.70 -9.49
C ALA A 20 -25.73 5.28 -10.17
N ARG A 21 -26.34 4.45 -11.02
CA ARG A 21 -27.64 4.67 -11.68
C ARG A 21 -28.68 3.81 -10.99
N VAL A 22 -29.76 4.42 -10.52
CA VAL A 22 -30.91 3.72 -9.95
C VAL A 22 -32.04 3.72 -10.96
N HIS A 23 -32.31 2.55 -11.54
CA HIS A 23 -33.35 2.34 -12.55
C HIS A 23 -34.62 1.83 -11.87
N CYS A 24 -35.75 2.51 -12.09
CA CYS A 24 -37.03 2.08 -11.57
C CYS A 24 -37.60 0.91 -12.39
N GLN A 25 -38.08 -0.14 -11.73
CA GLN A 25 -38.73 -1.28 -12.39
C GLN A 25 -40.22 -1.03 -12.66
N VAL A 26 -40.81 -0.03 -11.99
CA VAL A 26 -42.24 0.30 -12.10
C VAL A 26 -42.48 1.41 -13.13
N CYS A 27 -41.65 2.46 -13.11
CA CYS A 27 -41.76 3.58 -14.03
C CYS A 27 -40.99 3.27 -15.32
N ARG A 28 -41.64 3.48 -16.47
CA ARG A 28 -41.01 3.31 -17.77
C ARG A 28 -39.89 4.35 -17.97
N ASP A 29 -38.69 3.87 -18.27
CA ASP A 29 -37.50 4.66 -18.60
C ASP A 29 -37.16 5.74 -17.55
N TYR A 30 -37.33 5.39 -16.27
CA TYR A 30 -36.98 6.27 -15.15
C TYR A 30 -35.66 5.87 -14.51
N ASP A 31 -34.64 6.71 -14.72
CA ASP A 31 -33.33 6.61 -14.11
C ASP A 31 -33.09 7.78 -13.14
N SER A 32 -32.53 7.49 -11.97
CA SER A 32 -32.08 8.51 -11.02
C SER A 32 -30.61 8.35 -10.68
N CYS A 33 -29.90 9.46 -10.47
CA CYS A 33 -28.56 9.39 -9.89
C CYS A 33 -28.67 9.07 -8.39
N ALA A 34 -27.60 8.53 -7.81
CA ALA A 34 -27.56 8.22 -6.38
C ALA A 34 -27.96 9.41 -5.49
N ASP A 35 -27.49 10.62 -5.82
CA ASP A 35 -27.78 11.82 -5.02
C ASP A 35 -29.28 12.13 -5.00
N CYS A 36 -29.95 12.13 -6.16
CA CYS A 36 -31.40 12.36 -6.23
C CYS A 36 -32.20 11.22 -5.58
N HIS A 37 -31.74 9.98 -5.71
CA HIS A 37 -32.41 8.84 -5.11
C HIS A 37 -32.36 8.88 -3.58
N VAL A 38 -31.18 9.16 -3.00
CA VAL A 38 -30.98 9.25 -1.54
C VAL A 38 -31.72 10.43 -0.93
N MET A 39 -31.77 11.56 -1.63
CA MET A 39 -32.50 12.75 -1.20
C MET A 39 -34.02 12.65 -1.46
N GLU A 40 -34.48 11.53 -2.02
CA GLU A 40 -35.87 11.30 -2.42
C GLU A 40 -36.45 12.41 -3.33
N VAL A 41 -35.59 13.01 -4.16
CA VAL A 41 -35.98 14.03 -5.13
C VAL A 41 -36.36 13.35 -6.43
N PHE A 42 -37.66 13.18 -6.64
CA PHE A 42 -38.23 12.49 -7.80
C PHE A 42 -39.09 13.42 -8.67
N GLY A 43 -39.11 13.15 -9.98
CA GLY A 43 -39.95 13.88 -10.93
C GLY A 43 -41.11 13.03 -11.47
N GLY A 44 -42.20 13.68 -11.84
CA GLY A 44 -43.38 13.01 -12.39
C GLY A 44 -44.07 12.10 -11.36
N ASP A 45 -44.61 10.96 -11.83
CA ASP A 45 -45.36 10.00 -11.01
C ASP A 45 -44.48 8.98 -10.26
N HIS A 46 -43.15 9.19 -10.24
CA HIS A 46 -42.24 8.27 -9.56
C HIS A 46 -42.29 8.45 -8.03
N ARG A 47 -42.20 7.33 -7.29
CA ARG A 47 -42.28 7.29 -5.83
C ARG A 47 -41.14 6.45 -5.24
N ALA A 48 -40.71 6.80 -4.02
CA ALA A 48 -39.61 6.13 -3.30
C ALA A 48 -39.88 4.65 -3.00
N ASP A 49 -41.15 4.24 -2.97
CA ASP A 49 -41.59 2.88 -2.68
C ASP A 49 -41.53 1.95 -3.89
N HIS A 50 -41.32 2.47 -5.10
CA HIS A 50 -41.16 1.64 -6.28
C HIS A 50 -39.92 0.73 -6.18
N ASP A 51 -40.07 -0.47 -6.75
CA ASP A 51 -38.94 -1.39 -6.92
C ASP A 51 -37.92 -0.79 -7.90
N TYR A 52 -36.64 -1.04 -7.62
CA TYR A 52 -35.54 -0.49 -8.39
C TYR A 52 -34.33 -1.43 -8.46
N GLU A 53 -33.51 -1.19 -9.48
CA GLU A 53 -32.21 -1.80 -9.67
C GLU A 53 -31.11 -0.74 -9.63
N VAL A 54 -29.98 -1.08 -9.01
CA VAL A 54 -28.81 -0.19 -8.97
C VAL A 54 -27.72 -0.74 -9.88
N PHE A 55 -27.22 0.12 -10.76
CA PHE A 55 -26.14 -0.17 -11.69
C PHE A 55 -24.91 0.70 -11.39
N ILE A 56 -23.71 0.11 -11.35
CA ILE A 56 -22.42 0.82 -11.36
C ILE A 56 -21.52 0.13 -12.39
N ASN A 57 -20.81 0.89 -13.21
CA ASN A 57 -19.99 0.37 -14.31
C ASN A 57 -20.77 -0.59 -15.22
N ILE A 58 -22.04 -0.29 -15.49
CA ILE A 58 -22.95 -1.11 -16.31
C ILE A 58 -23.30 -2.48 -15.66
N GLN A 59 -22.77 -2.79 -14.47
CA GLN A 59 -23.11 -3.98 -13.72
C GLN A 59 -24.26 -3.72 -12.75
N ARG A 60 -25.23 -4.65 -12.69
CA ARG A 60 -26.34 -4.64 -11.73
C ARG A 60 -25.83 -5.15 -10.37
N ILE A 61 -25.95 -4.31 -9.34
CA ILE A 61 -25.42 -4.58 -7.99
C ILE A 61 -26.53 -4.88 -6.98
N LEU A 62 -27.66 -4.18 -7.08
CA LEU A 62 -28.75 -4.28 -6.10
C LEU A 62 -30.10 -4.41 -6.81
N THR A 63 -31.02 -5.12 -6.15
CA THR A 63 -32.43 -5.12 -6.52
C THR A 63 -33.26 -4.99 -5.25
N LYS A 64 -34.19 -4.03 -5.23
CA LYS A 64 -35.25 -3.94 -4.22
C LYS A 64 -36.49 -4.58 -4.82
N GLU A 65 -36.96 -5.67 -4.20
CA GLU A 65 -38.21 -6.35 -4.56
C GLU A 65 -39.05 -6.49 -3.29
N ASN A 66 -40.31 -6.05 -3.33
CA ASN A 66 -41.26 -6.19 -2.22
C ASN A 66 -40.78 -5.56 -0.89
N GLY A 67 -40.05 -4.45 -0.95
CA GLY A 67 -39.52 -3.77 0.23
C GLY A 67 -38.32 -4.44 0.90
N CYS A 68 -37.84 -5.60 0.39
CA CYS A 68 -36.62 -6.24 0.85
C CYS A 68 -35.48 -5.94 -0.12
N THR A 69 -34.38 -5.36 0.38
CA THR A 69 -33.20 -5.08 -0.45
C THR A 69 -32.34 -6.34 -0.54
N GLN A 70 -32.22 -6.92 -1.72
CA GLN A 70 -31.31 -8.04 -1.97
C GLN A 70 -30.08 -7.56 -2.75
N ILE A 71 -28.91 -7.83 -2.18
CA ILE A 71 -27.62 -7.61 -2.85
C ILE A 71 -27.35 -8.83 -3.72
N ARG A 72 -27.56 -8.71 -5.03
CA ARG A 72 -27.27 -9.77 -6.00
C ARG A 72 -26.45 -9.17 -7.14
N ILE A 73 -25.14 -9.35 -7.04
CA ILE A 73 -24.20 -9.00 -8.12
C ILE A 73 -24.46 -10.01 -9.24
N GLN A 74 -25.22 -9.62 -10.26
CA GLN A 74 -25.47 -10.46 -11.44
C GLN A 74 -24.39 -10.18 -12.49
N THR A 75 -23.42 -11.09 -12.59
CA THR A 75 -22.47 -11.12 -13.70
C THR A 75 -23.21 -11.62 -14.95
N PRO A 76 -23.10 -10.94 -16.11
CA PRO A 76 -23.79 -11.38 -17.33
C PRO A 76 -23.35 -12.79 -17.75
N ALA A 77 -24.33 -13.60 -18.16
CA ALA A 77 -24.21 -15.02 -18.49
C ALA A 77 -23.32 -15.28 -19.73
N ALA A 78 -22.01 -15.23 -19.55
CA ALA A 78 -21.06 -15.96 -20.38
C ALA A 78 -20.67 -17.19 -19.58
N THR A 79 -21.07 -18.39 -20.05
CA THR A 79 -20.67 -19.73 -19.53
C THR A 79 -19.83 -19.65 -18.27
N ALA A 80 -20.50 -19.55 -17.11
CA ALA A 80 -19.85 -19.24 -15.84
C ALA A 80 -18.94 -20.41 -15.45
N VAL A 81 -17.69 -20.32 -15.89
CA VAL A 81 -16.60 -21.15 -15.41
C VAL A 81 -16.53 -20.90 -13.90
N SER A 82 -16.59 -21.96 -13.10
CA SER A 82 -16.57 -21.77 -11.64
C SER A 82 -15.30 -20.99 -11.25
N PRO A 83 -15.34 -20.17 -10.18
CA PRO A 83 -14.18 -19.39 -9.74
C PRO A 83 -12.92 -20.26 -9.56
N GLU A 84 -13.09 -21.51 -9.12
CA GLU A 84 -11.99 -22.48 -8.97
C GLU A 84 -11.35 -22.84 -10.31
N VAL A 85 -12.15 -22.96 -11.38
CA VAL A 85 -11.66 -23.26 -12.72
C VAL A 85 -11.03 -22.02 -13.37
N TYR A 86 -11.54 -20.82 -13.10
CA TYR A 86 -10.94 -19.57 -13.58
C TYR A 86 -9.56 -19.31 -12.96
N TRP A 87 -9.48 -19.38 -11.62
CA TRP A 87 -8.24 -19.13 -10.90
C TRP A 87 -7.24 -20.28 -11.03
N GLY A 88 -7.73 -21.53 -11.01
CA GLY A 88 -6.90 -22.72 -10.94
C GLY A 88 -5.98 -22.70 -9.71
N THR A 89 -4.87 -23.43 -9.77
CA THR A 89 -3.81 -23.33 -8.76
C THR A 89 -3.00 -22.06 -8.99
N LEU A 90 -2.82 -21.24 -7.95
CA LEU A 90 -2.05 -20.00 -8.06
C LEU A 90 -0.54 -20.23 -8.23
N ILE A 91 -0.01 -21.28 -7.59
CA ILE A 91 1.41 -21.64 -7.63
C ILE A 91 1.58 -22.99 -8.34
N MET A 92 2.44 -23.01 -9.35
CA MET A 92 2.79 -24.22 -10.08
C MET A 92 3.82 -25.05 -9.30
N PRO A 93 3.99 -26.37 -9.57
CA PRO A 93 4.97 -27.21 -8.87
C PRO A 93 6.40 -26.69 -8.86
N GLY A 94 6.78 -25.86 -9.86
CA GLY A 94 8.08 -25.18 -9.92
C GLY A 94 8.19 -23.91 -9.08
N LYS A 95 7.28 -23.67 -8.13
CA LYS A 95 7.21 -22.45 -7.29
C LYS A 95 7.09 -21.15 -8.10
N SER A 96 6.56 -21.23 -9.31
CA SER A 96 6.23 -20.09 -10.16
C SER A 96 4.74 -19.77 -10.10
N PRO A 97 4.34 -18.51 -10.28
CA PRO A 97 2.92 -18.17 -10.37
C PRO A 97 2.30 -18.78 -11.64
N SER A 98 1.03 -19.16 -11.56
CA SER A 98 0.25 -19.50 -12.76
C SER A 98 0.05 -18.26 -13.64
N ALA A 99 -0.32 -18.46 -14.91
CA ALA A 99 -0.50 -17.35 -15.84
C ALA A 99 -1.56 -16.34 -15.36
N THR A 100 -2.67 -16.82 -14.81
CA THR A 100 -3.73 -15.97 -14.24
C THR A 100 -3.21 -15.20 -13.04
N PHE A 101 -2.45 -15.85 -12.15
CA PHE A 101 -1.92 -15.19 -10.96
C PHE A 101 -0.84 -14.16 -11.30
N ALA A 102 0.07 -14.47 -12.23
CA ALA A 102 1.04 -13.51 -12.75
C ALA A 102 0.35 -12.30 -13.43
N GLY A 103 -0.75 -12.55 -14.14
CA GLY A 103 -1.60 -11.50 -14.70
C GLY A 103 -2.18 -10.58 -13.62
N LEU A 104 -2.67 -11.15 -12.52
CA LEU A 104 -3.19 -10.39 -11.38
C LEU A 104 -2.09 -9.54 -10.73
N ILE A 105 -0.92 -10.12 -10.46
CA ILE A 105 0.21 -9.41 -9.86
C ILE A 105 0.61 -8.20 -10.73
N ARG A 106 0.67 -8.39 -12.06
CA ARG A 106 0.95 -7.31 -13.00
C ARG A 106 -0.13 -6.22 -12.98
N ALA A 107 -1.40 -6.59 -12.91
CA ALA A 107 -2.50 -5.64 -12.81
C ALA A 107 -2.46 -4.84 -11.51
N ILE A 108 -2.14 -5.49 -10.38
CA ILE A 108 -1.92 -4.82 -9.09
C ILE A 108 -0.76 -3.84 -9.20
N PHE A 109 0.39 -4.27 -9.75
CA PHE A 109 1.53 -3.38 -9.95
C PHE A 109 1.15 -2.15 -10.76
N ALA A 110 0.53 -2.35 -11.93
CA ALA A 110 0.10 -1.28 -12.81
C ALA A 110 -0.95 -0.35 -12.18
N HIS A 111 -1.76 -0.86 -11.24
CA HIS A 111 -2.72 -0.05 -10.49
C HIS A 111 -2.03 0.94 -9.54
N PHE A 112 -0.94 0.52 -8.90
CA PHE A 112 -0.22 1.35 -7.93
C PHE A 112 0.92 2.18 -8.55
N ASP A 113 1.42 1.83 -9.72
CA ASP A 113 2.42 2.61 -10.49
C ASP A 113 1.75 3.81 -11.17
N ASN A 114 1.45 4.86 -10.40
CA ASN A 114 0.73 6.04 -10.89
C ASN A 114 1.51 6.79 -11.96
N ALA A 115 2.85 6.79 -11.82
CA ALA A 115 3.76 7.44 -12.75
C ALA A 115 3.94 6.65 -14.06
N LYS A 116 3.51 5.38 -14.10
CA LYS A 116 3.78 4.43 -15.21
C LYS A 116 5.27 4.30 -15.49
N ALA A 117 6.08 4.39 -14.44
CA ALA A 117 7.54 4.38 -14.53
C ALA A 117 8.11 2.96 -14.59
N GLY A 118 7.29 1.93 -14.37
CA GLY A 118 7.74 0.55 -14.20
C GLY A 118 8.39 0.31 -12.83
N LEU A 119 8.21 1.24 -11.89
CA LEU A 119 8.82 1.23 -10.56
C LEU A 119 7.83 1.80 -9.55
N LEU A 120 7.57 1.09 -8.45
CA LEU A 120 6.79 1.63 -7.34
C LEU A 120 7.70 2.44 -6.43
N GLN A 121 7.35 3.70 -6.21
CA GLN A 121 7.93 4.51 -5.17
C GLN A 121 7.54 3.98 -3.78
N PRO A 122 8.29 4.32 -2.71
CA PRO A 122 7.94 3.97 -1.34
C PRO A 122 6.48 4.24 -0.97
N ARG A 123 5.95 5.39 -1.39
CA ARG A 123 4.56 5.78 -1.13
C ARG A 123 3.55 4.84 -1.82
N GLU A 124 3.82 4.46 -3.06
CA GLU A 124 2.95 3.59 -3.85
C GLU A 124 2.97 2.15 -3.32
N PHE A 125 4.14 1.67 -2.93
CA PHE A 125 4.26 0.37 -2.27
C PHE A 125 3.57 0.36 -0.90
N CYS A 126 3.71 1.41 -0.09
CA CYS A 126 2.98 1.53 1.17
C CYS A 126 1.46 1.62 0.97
N ALA A 127 0.99 2.28 -0.10
CA ALA A 127 -0.43 2.29 -0.46
C ALA A 127 -0.94 0.88 -0.78
N PHE A 128 -0.14 0.09 -1.52
CA PHE A 128 -0.42 -1.33 -1.74
C PHE A 128 -0.49 -2.12 -0.42
N LEU A 129 0.51 -1.98 0.47
CA LEU A 129 0.52 -2.67 1.76
C LEU A 129 -0.69 -2.29 2.62
N SER A 130 -1.05 -1.01 2.66
CA SER A 130 -2.26 -0.55 3.36
C SER A 130 -3.54 -1.17 2.77
N ALA A 131 -3.64 -1.22 1.43
CA ALA A 131 -4.81 -1.77 0.73
C ALA A 131 -4.99 -3.28 0.96
N VAL A 132 -3.90 -4.05 1.03
CA VAL A 132 -3.95 -5.49 1.40
C VAL A 132 -4.13 -5.70 2.91
N GLY A 133 -4.13 -4.63 3.72
CA GLY A 133 -4.49 -4.66 5.13
C GLY A 133 -3.34 -4.75 6.12
N TRP A 134 -2.12 -4.33 5.75
CA TRP A 134 -1.05 -4.14 6.73
C TRP A 134 -1.39 -3.01 7.71
N SER A 135 -1.19 -3.28 9.00
CA SER A 135 -1.35 -2.28 10.06
C SER A 135 -0.12 -1.37 10.16
N LEU A 136 -0.31 -0.23 10.84
CA LEU A 136 0.78 0.72 11.12
C LEU A 136 1.87 0.11 12.03
N GLN A 137 1.52 -0.87 12.85
CA GLN A 137 2.48 -1.56 13.72
C GLN A 137 3.35 -2.54 12.93
N GLU A 138 2.76 -3.25 11.97
CA GLU A 138 3.49 -4.20 11.12
C GLU A 138 4.32 -3.47 10.04
N CYS A 139 3.86 -2.31 9.55
CA CYS A 139 4.56 -1.50 8.56
C CYS A 139 4.51 -0.01 8.93
N PRO A 140 5.42 0.46 9.82
CA PRO A 140 5.48 1.86 10.24
C PRO A 140 5.55 2.90 9.10
N PRO A 141 6.24 2.64 7.97
CA PRO A 141 6.27 3.60 6.86
C PRO A 141 4.89 3.99 6.29
N ILE A 142 3.86 3.16 6.47
CA ILE A 142 2.49 3.50 6.06
C ILE A 142 2.03 4.80 6.73
N GLN A 143 2.30 4.97 8.02
CA GLN A 143 1.88 6.16 8.77
C GLN A 143 2.52 7.44 8.23
N VAL A 144 3.81 7.37 7.88
CA VAL A 144 4.59 8.52 7.45
C VAL A 144 4.29 8.87 5.98
N LEU A 145 4.19 7.86 5.10
CA LEU A 145 4.07 8.09 3.66
C LEU A 145 2.63 8.32 3.18
N LEU A 146 1.64 7.81 3.92
CA LEU A 146 0.21 7.98 3.58
C LEU A 146 -0.52 8.94 4.52
N GLY A 147 0.15 9.51 5.53
CA GLY A 147 -0.44 10.48 6.43
C GLY A 147 -0.84 11.79 5.74
N ASP A 148 -1.80 12.51 6.33
CA ASP A 148 -2.34 13.77 5.80
C ASP A 148 -1.36 14.95 5.91
N CYS A 149 -0.37 14.83 6.80
CA CYS A 149 0.64 15.86 7.02
C CYS A 149 1.89 15.62 6.17
N PRO A 150 2.53 16.67 5.62
CA PRO A 150 3.81 16.54 4.95
C PRO A 150 4.86 15.93 5.91
N ALA A 151 5.43 14.80 5.52
CA ALA A 151 6.46 14.14 6.31
C ALA A 151 7.74 14.98 6.32
N LEU A 152 8.38 15.06 7.49
CA LEU A 152 9.69 15.69 7.62
C LEU A 152 10.75 14.89 6.82
N PRO A 153 11.77 15.55 6.24
CA PRO A 153 12.81 14.87 5.48
C PRO A 153 13.49 13.72 6.24
N THR A 154 13.77 13.90 7.53
CA THR A 154 14.36 12.85 8.38
C THR A 154 13.47 11.61 8.49
N ALA A 155 12.15 11.80 8.68
CA ALA A 155 11.20 10.69 8.77
C ALA A 155 11.08 9.93 7.45
N LEU A 156 11.14 10.64 6.31
CA LEU A 156 11.18 10.02 4.98
C LEU A 156 12.45 9.19 4.78
N HIS A 157 13.60 9.69 5.25
CA HIS A 157 14.86 8.96 5.18
C HIS A 157 14.83 7.67 6.01
N GLU A 158 14.29 7.72 7.23
CA GLU A 158 14.09 6.54 8.07
C GLU A 158 13.15 5.51 7.42
N CYS A 159 12.08 5.97 6.78
CA CYS A 159 11.16 5.11 6.02
C CYS A 159 11.86 4.43 4.84
N ASP A 160 12.65 5.19 4.07
CA ASP A 160 13.39 4.67 2.93
C ASP A 160 14.43 3.62 3.39
N ALA A 161 15.15 3.87 4.49
CA ALA A 161 16.08 2.91 5.07
C ALA A 161 15.38 1.63 5.57
N TRP A 162 14.21 1.78 6.22
CA TRP A 162 13.40 0.66 6.67
C TRP A 162 12.94 -0.20 5.49
N LEU A 163 12.41 0.43 4.43
CA LEU A 163 11.95 -0.27 3.22
C LEU A 163 13.10 -0.94 2.48
N ALA A 164 14.27 -0.32 2.39
CA ALA A 164 15.44 -0.93 1.77
C ALA A 164 15.87 -2.20 2.52
N ASN A 165 15.82 -2.19 3.86
CA ASN A 165 16.05 -3.38 4.66
C ASN A 165 14.96 -4.44 4.45
N TRP A 166 13.69 -4.03 4.37
CA TRP A 166 12.59 -4.93 4.05
C TRP A 166 12.79 -5.62 2.69
N TYR A 167 13.18 -4.87 1.65
CA TYR A 167 13.40 -5.42 0.32
C TYR A 167 14.55 -6.43 0.32
N ARG A 168 15.61 -6.19 1.09
CA ARG A 168 16.71 -7.16 1.27
C ARG A 168 16.29 -8.40 2.05
N LEU A 169 15.36 -8.28 3.01
CA LEU A 169 14.86 -9.40 3.80
C LEU A 169 14.03 -10.39 2.95
N PHE A 170 13.30 -9.88 1.96
CA PHE A 170 12.50 -10.68 1.03
C PHE A 170 13.19 -10.95 -0.33
N PRO A 171 14.53 -10.85 -0.36
CA PRO A 171 15.35 -10.58 -1.57
C PRO A 171 14.58 -10.05 -2.80
N LEU A 172 13.90 -8.92 -2.64
CA LEU A 172 13.09 -8.31 -3.70
C LEU A 172 13.97 -7.57 -4.69
N ASP A 173 13.65 -7.71 -5.98
CA ASP A 173 14.22 -6.91 -7.05
C ASP A 173 13.78 -5.44 -6.89
N HIS A 174 14.76 -4.56 -6.72
CA HIS A 174 14.54 -3.14 -6.50
C HIS A 174 15.71 -2.33 -7.05
N ARG A 175 15.47 -1.05 -7.29
CA ARG A 175 16.49 -0.07 -7.65
C ARG A 175 16.61 0.97 -6.55
N MET A 176 17.78 1.57 -6.43
CA MET A 176 17.98 2.72 -5.56
C MET A 176 17.87 4.00 -6.38
N GLY A 177 16.92 4.86 -6.01
CA GLY A 177 16.72 6.18 -6.57
C GLY A 177 17.18 7.28 -5.61
N THR A 178 17.10 8.52 -6.08
CA THR A 178 17.34 9.71 -5.27
C THR A 178 16.00 10.36 -4.93
N ARG A 179 15.78 10.66 -3.66
CA ARG A 179 14.61 11.42 -3.24
C ARG A 179 14.90 12.91 -3.43
N GLU A 180 14.05 13.55 -4.21
CA GLU A 180 14.03 15.01 -4.32
C GLU A 180 13.11 15.58 -3.26
N PHE A 181 13.60 16.56 -2.53
CA PHE A 181 12.81 17.34 -1.59
C PHE A 181 12.49 18.67 -2.25
N SER A 182 11.26 19.16 -2.03
CA SER A 182 10.89 20.48 -2.51
C SER A 182 11.88 21.50 -1.98
N LEU A 183 12.42 22.32 -2.88
CA LEU A 183 13.28 23.43 -2.49
C LEU A 183 12.51 24.33 -1.53
N SER A 184 13.17 24.74 -0.45
CA SER A 184 12.58 25.68 0.51
C SER A 184 12.17 26.95 -0.23
N PRO A 185 10.98 27.52 0.04
CA PRO A 185 10.53 28.73 -0.62
C PRO A 185 11.59 29.83 -0.43
N PRO A 186 11.91 30.61 -1.48
CA PRO A 186 12.90 31.66 -1.37
C PRO A 186 12.49 32.64 -0.29
N MET A 187 13.43 33.00 0.57
CA MET A 187 13.20 33.96 1.64
C MET A 187 12.84 35.31 1.01
N GLN A 188 11.68 35.87 1.37
CA GLN A 188 11.27 37.20 0.94
C GLN A 188 12.04 38.24 1.76
N PRO A 189 12.91 39.07 1.15
CA PRO A 189 13.63 40.10 1.89
C PRO A 189 12.67 41.20 2.35
N HIS A 190 12.78 41.61 3.60
CA HIS A 190 12.03 42.76 4.12
C HIS A 190 12.87 44.02 3.89
N GLU A 191 12.33 45.01 3.16
CA GLU A 191 13.06 46.23 2.78
C GLU A 191 14.38 45.96 2.02
N GLY A 192 14.43 44.87 1.23
CA GLY A 192 15.61 44.49 0.47
C GLY A 192 16.74 43.86 1.30
N ARG A 193 16.53 43.56 2.59
CA ARG A 193 17.48 42.83 3.43
C ARG A 193 16.84 41.65 4.13
N THR A 194 17.52 40.52 4.15
CA THR A 194 17.15 39.36 4.97
C THR A 194 17.73 39.55 6.36
N ARG A 195 16.88 39.61 7.39
CA ARG A 195 17.39 39.72 8.77
C ARG A 195 18.05 38.40 9.16
N MET A 196 19.18 38.44 9.87
CA MET A 196 19.87 37.23 10.33
C MET A 196 18.98 36.30 11.17
N ARG A 197 18.05 36.89 11.96
CA ARG A 197 17.02 36.12 12.68
C ARG A 197 16.10 35.36 11.73
N ASP A 198 15.62 36.00 10.66
CA ASP A 198 14.73 35.37 9.68
C ASP A 198 15.47 34.28 8.90
N GLN A 199 16.76 34.50 8.64
CA GLN A 199 17.64 33.52 8.01
C GLN A 199 17.87 32.29 8.89
N LEU A 200 18.10 32.49 10.19
CA LEU A 200 18.23 31.41 11.16
C LEU A 200 16.90 30.68 11.35
N MET A 201 15.79 31.41 11.50
CA MET A 201 14.46 30.80 11.62
C MET A 201 14.10 30.02 10.36
N HIS A 202 14.40 30.53 9.18
CA HIS A 202 14.18 29.83 7.91
C HIS A 202 15.06 28.57 7.82
N ALA A 203 16.33 28.63 8.23
CA ALA A 203 17.20 27.45 8.27
C ALA A 203 16.76 26.40 9.32
N ILE A 204 16.15 26.83 10.43
CA ILE A 204 15.58 25.94 11.46
C ILE A 204 14.28 25.30 10.97
N VAL A 205 13.41 26.09 10.32
CA VAL A 205 12.09 25.65 9.84
C VAL A 205 12.23 24.83 8.54
N HIS A 206 13.23 25.15 7.71
CA HIS A 206 13.51 24.54 6.43
C HIS A 206 14.99 24.14 6.33
N PRO A 207 15.46 23.20 7.16
CA PRO A 207 16.83 22.69 7.04
C PRO A 207 17.04 22.19 5.61
N PRO A 208 18.21 22.45 4.98
CA PRO A 208 18.49 21.96 3.65
C PRO A 208 18.28 20.46 3.64
N ALA A 209 17.30 20.01 2.88
CA ALA A 209 16.95 18.61 2.88
C ALA A 209 18.14 17.83 2.33
N PRO A 210 18.67 16.85 3.08
CA PRO A 210 19.82 16.09 2.61
C PRO A 210 19.38 15.34 1.36
N VAL A 211 20.00 15.64 0.22
CA VAL A 211 19.93 14.72 -0.91
C VAL A 211 20.57 13.43 -0.41
N VAL A 212 19.84 12.32 -0.51
CA VAL A 212 20.38 11.00 -0.21
C VAL A 212 20.51 10.26 -1.54
N PRO A 213 21.68 10.37 -2.23
CA PRO A 213 21.90 9.67 -3.48
C PRO A 213 21.74 8.17 -3.26
N GLY A 214 20.88 7.52 -4.04
CA GLY A 214 20.62 6.09 -3.91
C GLY A 214 20.03 5.69 -2.55
N GLY A 215 19.34 6.61 -1.86
CA GLY A 215 18.71 6.35 -0.57
C GLY A 215 17.29 5.81 -0.66
N MET A 216 16.60 6.05 -1.78
CA MET A 216 15.16 5.74 -1.93
C MET A 216 14.96 4.40 -2.65
N PRO A 217 14.40 3.37 -1.99
CA PRO A 217 14.19 2.09 -2.63
C PRO A 217 12.96 2.13 -3.54
N LEU A 218 13.13 1.73 -4.81
CA LEU A 218 12.11 1.68 -5.84
C LEU A 218 11.85 0.22 -6.23
N LEU A 219 10.65 -0.29 -5.95
CA LEU A 219 10.32 -1.70 -6.17
C LEU A 219 9.97 -1.95 -7.64
N THR A 220 10.55 -2.97 -8.26
CA THR A 220 10.19 -3.35 -9.63
C THR A 220 8.95 -4.25 -9.66
N GLN A 221 8.40 -4.49 -10.84
CA GLN A 221 7.32 -5.46 -11.00
C GLN A 221 7.75 -6.87 -10.55
N GLN A 222 8.99 -7.25 -10.87
CA GLN A 222 9.57 -8.51 -10.43
C GLN A 222 9.69 -8.57 -8.90
N GLY A 223 10.08 -7.46 -8.27
CA GLY A 223 10.11 -7.33 -6.82
C GLY A 223 8.73 -7.55 -6.18
N LEU A 224 7.66 -6.97 -6.75
CA LEU A 224 6.31 -7.21 -6.23
C LEU A 224 5.88 -8.68 -6.39
N GLU A 225 6.21 -9.31 -7.53
CA GLU A 225 5.95 -10.73 -7.75
C GLU A 225 6.68 -11.60 -6.72
N GLN A 226 7.96 -11.35 -6.48
CA GLN A 226 8.76 -12.05 -5.46
C GLN A 226 8.16 -11.89 -4.07
N TYR A 227 7.69 -10.69 -3.72
CA TYR A 227 7.04 -10.44 -2.43
C TYR A 227 5.76 -11.25 -2.26
N ILE A 228 4.86 -11.21 -3.25
CA ILE A 228 3.59 -11.94 -3.21
C ILE A 228 3.84 -13.45 -3.21
N MET A 229 4.78 -13.94 -4.02
CA MET A 229 5.15 -15.36 -4.04
C MET A 229 5.77 -15.80 -2.71
N SER A 230 6.61 -14.96 -2.09
CA SER A 230 7.15 -15.24 -0.77
C SER A 230 6.05 -15.37 0.28
N LEU A 231 5.02 -14.51 0.24
CA LEU A 231 3.87 -14.65 1.14
C LEU A 231 3.08 -15.92 0.84
N ALA A 232 2.86 -16.23 -0.44
CA ALA A 232 2.11 -17.41 -0.86
C ALA A 232 2.76 -18.71 -0.37
N LEU A 233 4.10 -18.76 -0.37
CA LEU A 233 4.86 -19.90 0.10
C LEU A 233 5.07 -19.92 1.62
N ARG A 234 5.21 -18.77 2.29
CA ARG A 234 5.51 -18.73 3.74
C ARG A 234 4.28 -18.67 4.63
N ALA A 235 3.21 -18.03 4.18
CA ALA A 235 2.00 -17.77 4.95
C ALA A 235 0.77 -17.71 4.01
N PRO A 236 0.38 -18.84 3.39
CA PRO A 236 -0.70 -18.86 2.39
C PRO A 236 -2.05 -18.39 2.94
N GLU A 237 -2.33 -18.61 4.23
CA GLU A 237 -3.57 -18.13 4.88
C GLU A 237 -3.60 -16.60 4.98
N ASP A 238 -2.49 -16.00 5.40
CA ASP A 238 -2.37 -14.53 5.46
C ASP A 238 -2.51 -13.92 4.07
N LEU A 239 -1.87 -14.52 3.06
CA LEU A 239 -2.04 -14.06 1.69
C LEU A 239 -3.50 -14.22 1.22
N PHE A 240 -4.15 -15.34 1.52
CA PHE A 240 -5.55 -15.56 1.17
C PHE A 240 -6.47 -14.45 1.72
N VAL A 241 -6.31 -14.10 3.00
CA VAL A 241 -7.10 -13.02 3.63
C VAL A 241 -6.77 -11.67 3.01
N ARG A 242 -5.49 -11.33 2.92
CA ARG A 242 -5.01 -10.02 2.45
C ARG A 242 -5.33 -9.77 0.98
N LEU A 243 -5.15 -10.78 0.13
CA LEU A 243 -5.42 -10.66 -1.30
C LEU A 243 -6.92 -10.58 -1.57
N ASN A 244 -7.76 -11.37 -0.88
CA ASN A 244 -9.22 -11.24 -1.05
C ASN A 244 -9.76 -9.90 -0.53
N ARG A 245 -9.15 -9.31 0.51
CA ARG A 245 -9.45 -7.94 0.93
C ARG A 245 -9.14 -6.93 -0.18
N LEU A 246 -7.97 -7.06 -0.81
CA LEU A 246 -7.58 -6.23 -1.94
C LEU A 246 -8.54 -6.39 -3.12
N MET A 247 -8.89 -7.63 -3.47
CA MET A 247 -9.83 -7.92 -4.55
C MET A 247 -11.22 -7.33 -4.25
N GLY A 248 -11.69 -7.41 -3.01
CA GLY A 248 -12.93 -6.75 -2.59
C GLY A 248 -12.90 -5.23 -2.79
N ALA A 249 -11.74 -4.59 -2.55
CA ALA A 249 -11.57 -3.15 -2.71
C ALA A 249 -11.34 -2.71 -4.17
N LEU A 250 -10.66 -3.53 -4.98
CA LEU A 250 -10.11 -3.11 -6.28
C LEU A 250 -10.57 -3.95 -7.48
N SER A 251 -11.32 -5.05 -7.31
CA SER A 251 -11.64 -6.00 -8.40
C SER A 251 -12.13 -5.34 -9.69
N ILE A 252 -13.07 -4.40 -9.59
CA ILE A 252 -13.62 -3.67 -10.76
C ILE A 252 -12.57 -2.83 -11.52
N ARG A 253 -11.43 -2.52 -10.89
CA ARG A 253 -10.32 -1.73 -11.45
C ARG A 253 -9.17 -2.60 -11.97
N LEU A 254 -9.10 -3.87 -11.55
CA LEU A 254 -8.05 -4.78 -11.95
C LEU A 254 -8.53 -5.59 -13.17
N MET A 255 -8.00 -5.27 -14.34
CA MET A 255 -8.36 -5.93 -15.59
C MET A 255 -7.45 -7.13 -15.87
N ASP A 256 -8.06 -8.27 -16.18
CA ASP A 256 -7.38 -9.46 -16.67
C ASP A 256 -6.95 -9.25 -18.13
N PRO A 257 -5.62 -9.22 -18.41
CA PRO A 257 -5.13 -8.97 -19.76
C PRO A 257 -5.49 -10.08 -20.76
N LYS A 258 -5.81 -11.29 -20.28
CA LYS A 258 -6.18 -12.43 -21.15
C LYS A 258 -7.62 -12.32 -21.64
N THR A 259 -8.53 -11.87 -20.78
CA THR A 259 -9.97 -11.83 -21.08
C THR A 259 -10.47 -10.42 -21.41
N GLY A 260 -9.71 -9.39 -21.07
CA GLY A 260 -10.13 -7.98 -21.19
C GLY A 260 -11.25 -7.61 -20.21
N ARG A 261 -11.52 -8.46 -19.21
CA ARG A 261 -12.56 -8.27 -18.20
C ARG A 261 -11.94 -8.05 -16.82
N PRO A 262 -12.66 -7.48 -15.85
CA PRO A 262 -12.20 -7.46 -14.46
C PRO A 262 -11.90 -8.88 -13.96
N PHE A 263 -10.89 -9.03 -13.10
CA PHE A 263 -10.65 -10.28 -12.38
C PHE A 263 -11.86 -10.63 -11.49
N GLU A 264 -12.07 -11.93 -11.28
CA GLU A 264 -13.08 -12.42 -10.34
C GLU A 264 -12.86 -11.84 -8.93
N VAL A 265 -13.94 -11.40 -8.28
CA VAL A 265 -13.87 -10.61 -7.03
C VAL A 265 -13.28 -11.40 -5.86
N ARG A 266 -13.37 -12.73 -5.92
CA ARG A 266 -12.93 -13.62 -4.85
C ARG A 266 -12.09 -14.75 -5.41
N ILE A 267 -10.97 -15.04 -4.74
CA ILE A 267 -10.10 -16.17 -5.02
C ILE A 267 -10.44 -17.28 -4.01
N PRO A 268 -10.93 -18.45 -4.45
CA PRO A 268 -11.26 -19.57 -3.56
C PRO A 268 -10.04 -20.04 -2.76
N ARG A 269 -10.25 -20.45 -1.50
CA ARG A 269 -9.17 -20.99 -0.64
C ARG A 269 -8.41 -22.18 -1.29
N PRO A 270 -9.06 -23.12 -2.00
CA PRO A 270 -8.36 -24.23 -2.66
C PRO A 270 -7.34 -23.82 -3.75
N CYS A 271 -7.40 -22.57 -4.25
CA CYS A 271 -6.44 -22.06 -5.22
C CYS A 271 -5.07 -21.73 -4.60
N PHE A 272 -5.02 -21.53 -3.27
CA PHE A 272 -3.80 -21.24 -2.51
C PHE A 272 -3.15 -22.53 -2.00
N PRO A 273 -1.82 -22.54 -1.74
CA PRO A 273 -1.16 -23.68 -1.11
C PRO A 273 -1.87 -24.12 0.18
N PRO A 274 -1.91 -25.43 0.48
CA PRO A 274 -2.58 -25.95 1.68
C PRO A 274 -1.88 -25.54 2.97
N GLY A 275 -0.59 -25.20 2.92
CA GLY A 275 0.21 -24.74 4.05
C GLY A 275 1.54 -24.15 3.57
N PRO A 276 2.38 -23.68 4.50
CA PRO A 276 3.71 -23.17 4.17
C PRO A 276 4.56 -24.21 3.42
N ASP A 277 5.37 -23.74 2.49
CA ASP A 277 6.36 -24.56 1.80
C ASP A 277 7.47 -24.95 2.80
N PRO A 278 7.79 -26.25 2.97
CA PRO A 278 8.76 -26.70 3.96
C PRO A 278 10.17 -26.12 3.77
N GLU A 279 10.59 -25.89 2.52
CA GLU A 279 11.90 -25.33 2.21
C GLU A 279 11.97 -23.84 2.60
N GLU A 280 10.92 -23.08 2.29
CA GLU A 280 10.81 -21.68 2.70
C GLU A 280 10.68 -21.52 4.23
N GLU A 281 10.00 -22.44 4.88
CA GLU A 281 9.94 -22.50 6.34
C GLU A 281 11.31 -22.80 6.96
N GLN A 282 12.07 -23.75 6.39
CA GLN A 282 13.44 -24.03 6.82
C GLN A 282 14.36 -22.83 6.62
N LYS A 283 14.30 -22.15 5.46
CA LYS A 283 15.06 -20.92 5.18
C LYS A 283 14.72 -19.83 6.20
N ARG A 284 13.44 -19.66 6.54
CA ARG A 284 13.00 -18.71 7.57
C ARG A 284 13.62 -19.02 8.93
N MET A 285 13.58 -20.28 9.37
CA MET A 285 14.15 -20.68 10.66
C MET A 285 15.67 -20.45 10.71
N ILE A 286 16.39 -20.74 9.62
CA ILE A 286 17.83 -20.49 9.52
C ILE A 286 18.11 -18.99 9.59
N ALA A 287 17.41 -18.18 8.80
CA ALA A 287 17.58 -16.73 8.77
C ALA A 287 17.27 -16.08 10.12
N GLU A 288 16.21 -16.53 10.80
CA GLU A 288 15.86 -16.05 12.14
C GLU A 288 16.93 -16.42 13.17
N THR A 289 17.45 -17.67 13.12
CA THR A 289 18.53 -18.13 14.00
C THR A 289 19.80 -17.31 13.78
N GLN A 290 20.19 -17.11 12.53
CA GLN A 290 21.35 -16.27 12.16
C GLN A 290 21.15 -14.83 12.61
N GLY A 291 19.95 -14.27 12.44
CA GLY A 291 19.60 -12.93 12.91
C GLY A 291 19.75 -12.77 14.42
N ARG A 292 19.26 -13.75 15.20
CA ARG A 292 19.42 -13.77 16.67
C ARG A 292 20.89 -13.88 17.08
N MET A 293 21.67 -14.72 16.40
CA MET A 293 23.11 -14.85 16.65
C MET A 293 23.85 -13.53 16.37
N TRP A 294 23.57 -12.90 15.24
CA TRP A 294 24.16 -11.61 14.88
C TRP A 294 23.81 -10.51 15.89
N GLN A 295 22.54 -10.43 16.33
CA GLN A 295 22.11 -9.49 17.35
C GLN A 295 22.83 -9.73 18.69
N ALA A 296 22.99 -10.98 19.10
CA ALA A 296 23.74 -11.33 20.31
C ALA A 296 25.21 -10.91 20.21
N GLU A 297 25.84 -11.10 19.05
CA GLU A 297 27.22 -10.67 18.82
C GLU A 297 27.38 -9.15 18.85
N VAL A 298 26.50 -8.41 18.18
CA VAL A 298 26.50 -6.94 18.20
C VAL A 298 26.32 -6.43 19.64
N HIS A 299 25.39 -7.02 20.40
CA HIS A 299 25.18 -6.67 21.79
C HIS A 299 26.42 -6.96 22.65
N ALA A 300 27.05 -8.12 22.48
CA ALA A 300 28.29 -8.47 23.19
C ALA A 300 29.41 -7.45 22.92
N ARG A 301 29.59 -7.03 21.66
CA ARG A 301 30.58 -6.01 21.28
C ARG A 301 30.26 -4.64 21.90
N GLN A 302 28.99 -4.25 21.96
CA GLN A 302 28.58 -3.00 22.60
C GLN A 302 28.87 -3.02 24.11
N VAL A 303 28.57 -4.13 24.78
CA VAL A 303 28.87 -4.31 26.21
C VAL A 303 30.38 -4.24 26.46
N GLU A 304 31.19 -4.92 25.64
CA GLU A 304 32.64 -4.88 25.76
C GLU A 304 33.19 -3.46 25.56
N GLN A 305 32.68 -2.72 24.57
CA GLN A 305 33.07 -1.33 24.32
C GLN A 305 32.69 -0.42 25.49
N ALA A 306 31.49 -0.56 26.05
CA ALA A 306 31.04 0.20 27.21
C ALA A 306 31.91 -0.10 28.44
N GLN A 307 32.30 -1.36 28.65
CA GLN A 307 33.21 -1.74 29.73
C GLN A 307 34.59 -1.10 29.57
N ARG A 308 35.18 -1.15 28.36
CA ARG A 308 36.46 -0.49 28.08
C ARG A 308 36.39 1.03 28.32
N GLN A 309 35.28 1.67 27.99
CA GLN A 309 35.07 3.10 28.27
C GLN A 309 35.01 3.39 29.77
N LEU A 310 34.32 2.53 30.54
CA LEU A 310 34.26 2.65 32.00
C LEU A 310 35.64 2.51 32.65
N GLU A 311 36.41 1.52 32.21
CA GLU A 311 37.78 1.28 32.70
C GLU A 311 38.72 2.45 32.37
N ALA A 312 38.65 2.98 31.15
CA ALA A 312 39.39 4.16 30.73
C ALA A 312 39.02 5.40 31.58
N HIS A 313 37.73 5.62 31.83
CA HIS A 313 37.27 6.72 32.68
C HIS A 313 37.76 6.58 34.13
N HIS A 314 37.78 5.35 34.67
CA HIS A 314 38.32 5.09 36.00
C HIS A 314 39.83 5.37 36.09
N LEU A 315 40.61 5.01 35.06
CA LEU A 315 42.03 5.33 34.94
C LEU A 315 42.29 6.85 34.92
N ILE A 316 41.52 7.60 34.13
CA ILE A 316 41.60 9.07 34.04
C ILE A 316 41.29 9.72 35.40
N ASN A 317 40.25 9.25 36.10
CA ASN A 317 39.93 9.78 37.43
C ASN A 317 41.03 9.48 38.47
N LYS A 318 41.68 8.32 38.37
CA LYS A 318 42.78 7.95 39.26
C LYS A 318 44.03 8.81 39.02
N THR A 319 44.34 9.15 37.77
CA THR A 319 45.46 10.06 37.46
C THR A 319 45.17 11.48 37.93
N HIS A 320 43.96 12.00 37.70
CA HIS A 320 43.57 13.34 38.19
C HIS A 320 43.68 13.48 39.72
N ARG A 321 43.24 12.47 40.49
CA ARG A 321 43.37 12.48 41.96
C ARG A 321 44.83 12.51 42.41
N LYS A 322 45.71 11.75 41.76
CA LYS A 322 47.16 11.77 42.06
C LYS A 322 47.79 13.12 41.77
N SER A 323 47.48 13.74 40.62
CA SER A 323 48.00 15.06 40.28
C SER A 323 47.52 16.16 41.24
N SER A 324 46.28 16.07 41.73
CA SER A 324 45.72 17.03 42.69
C SER A 324 46.37 16.92 44.08
N ALA A 325 46.72 15.71 44.51
CA ALA A 325 47.43 15.50 45.77
C ALA A 325 48.85 16.09 45.75
N ILE A 326 49.57 15.94 44.63
CA ILE A 326 50.93 16.47 44.47
C ILE A 326 50.96 18.01 44.48
N CYS A 327 49.92 18.68 43.97
CA CYS A 327 49.85 20.15 43.98
C CYS A 327 49.45 20.75 45.34
N SER A 328 49.16 19.95 46.35
CA SER A 328 48.71 20.41 47.67
C SER A 328 49.80 20.35 48.76
N GLU A 329 51.02 19.93 48.40
CA GLU A 329 52.16 19.76 49.33
C GLU A 329 53.28 20.80 49.16
N ASP A 330 53.09 21.80 48.29
CA ASP A 330 53.96 22.99 48.13
C ASP A 330 53.27 24.27 48.66
#